data_AF-A0A834IQ75-F1
#
_entry.id   AF-A0A834IQ75-F1
#
_cell.length_a   1.000
_cell.length_b   1.000
_cell.length_c   1.000
_cell.angle_alpha   90.00
_cell.angle_beta   90.00
_cell.angle_gamma   90.00
#
_symmetry.space_group_name_H-M   'P 1'
#
loop_
_entity.id
_entity.type
_entity.pdbx_description
1 polymer ?
#
loop_
_entity_poly.entity_id
_entity_poly.type
_entity_poly.pdbx_seq_one_letter_code
_entity_poly.pdbx_strand_id
1 'polypeptide(L)'
;MLDNDVERKSTEEATVPIRETKEIPRTRFTSCQREQLENEFILDRYVSKTKIEDIAERLGVTETQVKTWFQNRRARFRKEQKQKQLITSHANAAYNGPMNSYTPVYSQPCLNQHTVVPNCGQNVNYLANHLT
;
A
#
# COMPACT_ATOMS: atom_id res chain seq x y z
N MET A 1 30.61 33.18 46.79
CA MET A 1 29.39 32.43 46.45
C MET A 1 29.20 32.56 44.95
N LEU A 2 28.90 31.42 44.33
CA LEU A 2 28.77 31.21 42.88
C LEU A 2 27.57 31.94 42.29
N ASP A 3 27.62 32.10 40.96
CA ASP A 3 26.54 32.24 39.94
C ASP A 3 27.13 33.19 38.87
N ASN A 4 27.88 32.77 37.85
CA ASN A 4 27.70 31.69 36.87
C ASN A 4 26.36 31.77 36.13
N ASP A 5 26.20 32.75 35.24
CA ASP A 5 25.22 32.68 34.17
C ASP A 5 25.86 33.00 32.81
N VAL A 6 25.97 31.93 32.04
CA VAL A 6 26.44 31.83 30.67
C VAL A 6 25.48 32.60 29.77
N GLU A 7 26.00 33.63 29.11
CA GLU A 7 25.29 34.33 28.03
C GLU A 7 25.10 33.36 26.86
N ARG A 8 23.88 32.79 26.77
CA ARG A 8 23.41 31.98 25.64
C ARG A 8 23.47 32.82 24.37
N LYS A 9 24.39 32.49 23.45
CA LYS A 9 24.29 32.95 22.07
C LYS A 9 24.63 31.84 21.08
N SER A 10 23.71 31.68 20.14
CA SER A 10 23.84 30.96 18.87
C SER A 10 23.75 29.45 18.94
N THR A 11 22.52 28.95 19.11
CA THR A 11 22.16 27.66 18.52
C THR A 11 22.21 27.81 17.00
N GLU A 12 23.27 27.28 16.40
CA GLU A 12 23.40 27.02 14.98
C GLU A 12 22.25 26.10 14.57
N GLU A 13 21.25 26.67 13.91
CA GLU A 13 20.12 25.95 13.37
C GLU A 13 20.61 25.11 12.19
N ALA A 14 21.03 23.88 12.48
CA ALA A 14 21.36 22.88 11.49
C ALA A 14 20.14 22.68 10.58
N THR A 15 20.16 23.37 9.44
CA THR A 15 19.16 23.23 8.39
C THR A 15 19.26 21.81 7.87
N VAL A 16 18.37 20.96 8.35
CA VAL A 16 18.23 19.58 7.86
C VAL A 16 17.99 19.69 6.36
N PRO A 17 18.81 19.07 5.48
CA PRO A 17 18.58 19.13 4.06
C PRO A 17 17.28 18.39 3.80
N ILE A 18 16.21 19.16 3.56
CA ILE A 18 14.94 18.65 3.06
C ILE A 18 15.32 17.98 1.74
N ARG A 19 15.33 16.65 1.76
CA ARG A 19 15.52 15.84 0.57
C ARG A 19 14.40 16.26 -0.36
N GLU A 20 14.73 17.09 -1.34
CA GLU A 20 13.79 17.58 -2.33
C GLU A 20 13.33 16.34 -3.10
N THR A 21 12.25 15.73 -2.63
CA THR A 21 11.62 14.60 -3.27
C THR A 21 11.01 15.16 -4.53
N LYS A 22 11.83 15.22 -5.59
CA LYS A 22 11.36 15.44 -6.96
C LYS A 22 10.21 14.47 -7.16
N GLU A 23 8.98 14.98 -7.18
CA GLU A 23 7.82 14.17 -7.45
C GLU A 23 7.97 13.63 -8.86
N ILE A 24 8.37 12.37 -8.98
CA ILE A 24 8.44 11.69 -10.26
C ILE A 24 6.99 11.54 -10.73
N PRO A 25 6.62 12.12 -11.88
CA PRO A 25 5.27 11.98 -12.42
C PRO A 25 4.91 10.50 -12.51
N ARG A 26 3.76 10.12 -11.94
CA ARG A 26 3.30 8.73 -11.99
C ARG A 26 2.95 8.38 -13.43
N THR A 27 3.85 7.68 -14.12
CA THR A 27 3.58 7.15 -15.45
C THR A 27 2.64 5.94 -15.35
N ARG A 28 1.55 5.95 -16.11
CA ARG A 28 0.64 4.79 -16.24
C ARG A 28 1.12 3.89 -17.37
N PHE A 29 1.11 2.58 -17.14
CA PHE A 29 1.36 1.60 -18.20
C PHE A 29 0.25 1.64 -19.27
N THR A 30 0.65 1.44 -20.52
CA THR A 30 -0.29 1.25 -21.64
C THR A 30 -1.06 -0.06 -21.48
N SER A 31 -2.12 -0.25 -22.28
CA SER A 31 -2.88 -1.50 -22.26
C SER A 31 -2.04 -2.71 -22.68
N CYS A 32 -1.25 -2.58 -23.74
CA CYS A 32 -0.35 -3.64 -24.23
C CYS A 32 0.70 -4.02 -23.17
N GLN A 33 1.31 -3.03 -22.50
CA GLN A 33 2.28 -3.31 -21.41
C GLN A 33 1.63 -4.10 -20.27
N ARG A 34 0.40 -3.75 -19.86
CA ARG A 34 -0.33 -4.47 -18.79
C ARG A 34 -0.65 -5.91 -19.18
N GLU A 35 -1.01 -6.14 -20.43
CA GLU A 35 -1.30 -7.48 -20.94
C GLU A 35 -0.06 -8.37 -20.93
N GLN A 36 1.08 -7.88 -21.42
CA GLN A 36 2.32 -8.63 -21.37
C GLN A 36 2.78 -8.94 -19.94
N LEU A 37 2.63 -7.98 -19.01
CA LEU A 37 2.91 -8.19 -17.60
C LEU A 37 1.98 -9.25 -16.98
N GLU A 38 0.71 -9.28 -17.37
CA GLU A 38 -0.24 -10.31 -16.91
C GLU A 38 0.11 -11.69 -17.45
N ASN A 39 0.50 -11.79 -18.71
CA ASN A 39 0.93 -13.04 -19.32
C ASN A 39 2.14 -13.64 -18.58
N GLU A 40 3.16 -12.82 -18.28
CA GLU A 40 4.30 -13.25 -17.48
C GLU A 40 3.88 -13.62 -16.04
N PHE A 41 2.91 -12.92 -15.44
CA PHE A 41 2.41 -13.26 -14.11
C PHE A 41 1.67 -14.60 -14.04
N ILE A 42 0.97 -14.98 -15.11
CA ILE A 42 0.31 -16.29 -15.19
C ILE A 42 1.36 -17.40 -15.18
N LEU A 43 2.49 -17.20 -15.86
CA LEU A 43 3.63 -18.13 -15.90
C LEU A 43 4.36 -18.18 -14.55
N ASP A 44 4.68 -17.01 -13.99
CA ASP A 44 5.40 -16.90 -12.72
C ASP A 44 4.89 -15.74 -11.86
N ARG A 45 4.42 -16.07 -10.65
CA ARG A 45 3.90 -15.11 -9.67
C ARG A 45 5.02 -14.32 -8.98
N TYR A 46 6.25 -14.82 -9.02
CA TYR A 46 7.44 -14.31 -8.34
C TYR A 46 8.64 -14.29 -9.27
N VAL A 47 8.61 -13.34 -10.20
CA VAL A 47 9.65 -13.17 -11.21
C VAL A 47 11.05 -12.93 -10.62
N SER A 48 12.05 -13.64 -11.15
CA SER A 48 13.46 -13.50 -10.79
C SER A 48 14.06 -12.16 -11.25
N LYS A 49 15.22 -11.77 -10.68
CA LYS A 49 15.93 -10.53 -11.06
C LYS A 49 16.23 -10.47 -12.56
N THR A 50 16.76 -11.54 -13.13
CA THR A 50 17.10 -11.63 -14.55
C THR A 50 15.86 -11.43 -15.43
N LYS A 51 14.76 -12.08 -15.09
CA LYS A 51 13.51 -11.97 -15.85
C LYS A 51 12.86 -10.59 -15.70
N ILE A 52 13.06 -9.89 -14.57
CA ILE A 52 12.65 -8.48 -14.40
C ILE A 52 13.42 -7.59 -15.37
N GLU A 53 14.74 -7.77 -15.49
CA GLU A 53 15.59 -7.03 -16.43
C GLU A 53 15.09 -7.24 -17.88
N ASP A 54 14.86 -8.50 -18.28
CA ASP A 54 14.35 -8.84 -19.61
C ASP A 54 12.96 -8.24 -19.92
N ILE A 55 12.06 -8.19 -18.93
CA ILE A 55 10.72 -7.60 -19.10
C ILE A 55 10.83 -6.07 -19.20
N ALA A 56 11.67 -5.46 -18.37
CA ALA A 56 11.87 -4.01 -18.34
C ALA A 56 12.38 -3.50 -19.69
N GLU A 57 13.40 -4.16 -20.26
CA GLU A 57 13.95 -3.84 -21.57
C GLU A 57 12.90 -4.00 -22.68
N ARG A 58 12.21 -5.14 -22.74
CA ARG A 58 11.19 -5.42 -23.77
C ARG A 58 10.01 -4.45 -23.75
N LEU A 59 9.61 -3.97 -22.57
CA LEU A 59 8.46 -3.07 -22.41
C LEU A 59 8.84 -1.58 -22.40
N GLY A 60 10.14 -1.25 -22.41
CA GLY A 60 10.64 0.12 -22.34
C GLY A 60 10.30 0.82 -21.01
N VAL A 61 10.32 0.07 -19.90
CA VAL A 61 10.02 0.59 -18.56
C VAL A 61 11.16 0.23 -17.60
N THR A 62 11.18 0.84 -16.42
CA THR A 62 12.25 0.54 -15.44
C THR A 62 11.99 -0.77 -14.70
N GLU A 63 13.05 -1.46 -14.27
CA GLU A 63 12.97 -2.64 -13.40
C GLU A 63 12.13 -2.38 -12.14
N THR A 64 12.25 -1.18 -11.56
CA THR A 64 11.49 -0.76 -10.39
C THR A 64 9.99 -0.74 -10.69
N GLN A 65 9.59 -0.22 -11.84
CA GLN A 65 8.20 -0.21 -12.27
C GLN A 65 7.65 -1.63 -12.44
N VAL A 66 8.41 -2.53 -13.06
CA VAL A 66 8.04 -3.96 -13.19
C VAL A 66 7.90 -4.59 -11.79
N LYS A 67 8.90 -4.40 -10.92
CA LYS A 67 8.89 -4.91 -9.55
C LYS A 67 7.67 -4.44 -8.75
N THR A 68 7.37 -3.14 -8.78
CA THR A 68 6.18 -2.56 -8.12
C THR A 68 4.89 -3.12 -8.73
N TRP A 69 4.83 -3.30 -10.04
CA TRP A 69 3.67 -3.90 -10.69
C TRP A 69 3.44 -5.33 -10.18
N PHE A 70 4.47 -6.17 -10.12
CA PHE A 70 4.36 -7.55 -9.62
C PHE A 70 3.95 -7.61 -8.14
N GLN A 71 4.47 -6.70 -7.31
CA GLN A 71 4.03 -6.58 -5.91
C GLN A 71 2.53 -6.24 -5.81
N ASN A 72 2.09 -5.23 -6.57
CA ASN A 72 0.68 -4.82 -6.61
C ASN A 72 -0.21 -5.93 -7.17
N ARG A 73 0.24 -6.62 -8.20
CA ARG A 73 -0.48 -7.72 -8.84
C ARG A 73 -0.68 -8.89 -7.88
N ARG A 74 0.35 -9.28 -7.11
CA ARG A 74 0.24 -10.28 -6.04
C ARG A 74 -0.72 -9.85 -4.93
N ALA A 75 -0.67 -8.58 -4.53
CA ALA A 75 -1.59 -8.06 -3.52
C ALA A 75 -3.06 -8.17 -3.99
N ARG A 76 -3.34 -7.80 -5.23
CA ARG A 76 -4.67 -7.97 -5.85
C ARG A 76 -5.07 -9.45 -5.93
N PHE A 77 -4.16 -10.32 -6.36
CA PHE A 77 -4.43 -11.75 -6.44
C PHE A 77 -4.83 -12.34 -5.08
N ARG A 78 -4.13 -12.00 -3.99
CA ARG A 78 -4.50 -12.45 -2.64
C ARG A 78 -5.89 -11.96 -2.23
N LYS A 79 -6.24 -10.71 -2.55
CA LYS A 79 -7.58 -10.16 -2.30
C LYS A 79 -8.66 -10.94 -3.06
N GLU A 80 -8.42 -11.25 -4.33
CA GLU A 80 -9.33 -12.03 -5.18
C GLU A 80 -9.54 -13.45 -4.61
N GLN A 81 -8.48 -14.11 -4.13
CA GLN A 81 -8.60 -15.44 -3.51
C GLN A 81 -9.38 -15.42 -2.19
N LYS A 82 -9.20 -14.38 -1.36
CA LYS A 82 -9.99 -14.23 -0.12
C LYS A 82 -11.47 -13.98 -0.43
N GLN A 83 -11.77 -13.16 -1.43
CA GLN A 83 -13.15 -12.90 -1.85
C GLN A 83 -13.83 -14.16 -2.38
N LYS A 84 -13.13 -14.98 -3.18
CA LYS A 84 -13.66 -16.26 -3.66
C LYS A 84 -14.02 -17.20 -2.52
N GLN A 85 -13.18 -17.30 -1.49
CA GLN A 85 -13.47 -18.12 -0.31
C GLN A 85 -14.73 -17.67 0.44
N LEU A 86 -14.95 -16.36 0.55
CA LEU A 86 -16.17 -15.81 1.18
C LEU A 86 -17.43 -16.11 0.36
N ILE A 87 -17.35 -16.08 -0.97
CA ILE A 87 -18.50 -16.40 -1.83
C ILE A 87 -18.83 -17.90 -1.73
N THR A 88 -17.82 -18.77 -1.74
CA THR A 88 -18.02 -20.22 -1.56
C THR A 88 -18.61 -20.55 -0.18
N SER A 89 -18.20 -19.87 0.89
CA SER A 89 -18.78 -20.10 2.22
C SER A 89 -20.24 -19.65 2.34
N HIS A 90 -20.64 -18.57 1.66
CA HIS A 90 -22.05 -18.15 1.60
C HIS A 90 -22.91 -19.06 0.71
N ALA A 91 -22.34 -19.65 -0.35
CA ALA A 91 -23.06 -20.61 -1.20
C ALA A 91 -23.40 -21.92 -0.47
N ASN A 92 -22.51 -22.41 0.41
CA ASN A 92 -22.77 -23.61 1.21
C ASN A 92 -23.74 -23.39 2.38
N ALA A 93 -23.92 -22.14 2.83
CA ALA A 93 -24.91 -21.78 3.85
C ALA A 93 -26.35 -21.69 3.29
N ALA A 94 -26.52 -21.62 1.96
CA ALA A 94 -27.81 -21.42 1.31
C ALA A 94 -28.71 -22.67 1.26
N TYR A 95 -28.26 -23.84 1.70
CA TYR A 95 -29.09 -25.07 1.68
C TYR A 95 -29.74 -25.45 3.02
N ASN A 96 -29.42 -24.76 4.13
CA ASN A 96 -30.04 -25.06 5.45
C ASN A 96 -30.11 -23.82 6.37
N GLY A 97 -30.80 -22.74 5.99
CA GLY A 97 -31.04 -21.61 6.90
C GLY A 97 -31.99 -20.55 6.33
N PRO A 98 -32.93 -20.01 7.12
CA PRO A 98 -34.04 -19.21 6.61
C PRO A 98 -33.58 -17.84 6.12
N MET A 99 -34.13 -17.45 4.97
CA MET A 99 -34.19 -16.09 4.41
C MET A 99 -34.24 -15.01 5.52
N ASN A 100 -33.22 -14.15 5.58
CA ASN A 100 -33.36 -12.85 6.23
C ASN A 100 -32.86 -11.76 5.29
N SER A 101 -33.81 -11.04 4.73
CA SER A 101 -33.70 -9.97 3.75
C SER A 101 -33.30 -8.65 4.41
N TYR A 102 -32.10 -8.14 4.14
CA TYR A 102 -31.82 -6.71 4.29
C TYR A 102 -30.94 -6.20 3.15
N THR A 103 -31.58 -5.53 2.20
CA THR A 103 -30.96 -4.70 1.18
C THR A 103 -30.39 -3.44 1.81
N PRO A 104 -29.11 -3.05 1.58
CA PRO A 104 -28.61 -1.77 2.05
C PRO A 104 -29.17 -0.64 1.18
N VAL A 105 -30.05 0.18 1.75
CA VAL A 105 -30.53 1.43 1.18
C VAL A 105 -29.35 2.41 1.08
N TYR A 106 -29.03 2.82 -0.14
CA TYR A 106 -28.15 3.95 -0.41
C TYR A 106 -28.82 5.22 0.12
N SER A 107 -28.28 5.80 1.19
CA SER A 107 -28.62 7.15 1.63
C SER A 107 -27.34 7.87 2.04
N GLN A 108 -26.84 8.73 1.15
CA GLN A 108 -25.98 9.85 1.53
C GLN A 108 -26.83 10.87 2.30
N PRO A 109 -26.25 11.47 3.34
CA PRO A 109 -26.43 12.90 3.55
C PRO A 109 -25.06 13.59 3.59
N CYS A 110 -24.89 14.60 2.74
CA CYS A 110 -23.84 15.59 2.87
C CYS A 110 -24.16 16.52 4.05
N LEU A 111 -23.24 16.72 4.99
CA LEU A 111 -23.01 18.03 5.61
C LEU A 111 -21.72 18.05 6.44
N ASN A 112 -20.86 19.02 6.12
CA ASN A 112 -19.74 19.47 6.93
C ASN A 112 -20.23 20.16 8.21
N GLN A 113 -19.47 20.04 9.30
CA GLN A 113 -19.08 21.18 10.16
C GLN A 113 -17.97 20.79 11.16
N HIS A 114 -17.11 21.77 11.43
CA HIS A 114 -15.81 21.70 12.12
C HIS A 114 -15.86 21.30 13.60
N THR A 115 -14.95 20.42 14.04
CA THR A 115 -14.19 20.57 15.30
C THR A 115 -12.77 19.99 15.16
N VAL A 116 -11.82 20.73 15.72
CA VAL A 116 -10.37 20.53 15.69
C VAL A 116 -9.90 19.50 16.72
N VAL A 117 -9.04 18.55 16.33
CA VAL A 117 -7.83 18.15 17.09
C VAL A 117 -6.89 17.34 16.19
N PRO A 118 -5.58 17.65 16.14
CA PRO A 118 -4.57 16.84 15.46
C PRO A 118 -4.05 15.77 16.43
N ASN A 119 -3.97 14.50 16.02
CA ASN A 119 -3.11 13.54 16.70
C ASN A 119 -2.22 12.82 15.68
N CYS A 120 -1.07 13.44 15.44
CA CYS A 120 0.11 12.82 14.90
C CYS A 120 0.78 11.97 15.98
N GLY A 121 0.86 10.66 15.74
CA GLY A 121 1.95 9.81 16.25
C GLY A 121 1.85 9.30 17.70
N GLN A 122 1.47 8.03 17.84
CA GLN A 122 2.03 7.15 18.87
C GLN A 122 2.44 5.83 18.21
N ASN A 123 3.75 5.70 18.07
CA ASN A 123 4.49 4.48 17.79
C ASN A 123 4.41 3.56 19.02
N VAL A 124 4.02 2.30 18.86
CA VAL A 124 4.30 1.24 19.84
C VAL A 124 4.88 0.00 19.15
N ASN A 125 6.20 0.02 19.04
CA ASN A 125 7.15 -1.07 19.30
C ASN A 125 6.97 -2.42 18.59
N TYR A 126 7.98 -2.70 17.74
CA TYR A 126 8.57 -4.01 17.58
C TYR A 126 8.87 -4.64 18.95
N LEU A 127 8.27 -5.78 19.25
CA LEU A 127 8.85 -6.80 20.13
C LEU A 127 8.63 -8.17 19.50
N ALA A 128 9.74 -8.81 19.19
CA ALA A 128 9.85 -10.24 19.07
C ALA A 128 9.31 -10.92 20.34
N ASN A 129 8.68 -12.10 20.19
CA ASN A 129 9.12 -13.34 20.84
C ASN A 129 8.21 -14.53 20.50
N HIS A 130 8.86 -15.56 19.94
CA HIS A 130 8.75 -17.01 20.18
C HIS A 130 7.46 -17.64 20.73
N LEU A 131 6.99 -18.67 20.01
CA LEU A 131 6.54 -20.00 20.50
C LEU A 131 6.58 -20.95 19.28
N THR A 132 7.02 -22.21 19.26
CA THR A 132 7.87 -23.11 20.06
C THR A 132 8.32 -24.16 19.05
#